data_AF-A0A2A4TMN1-F1
#
_entry.id   AF-A0A2A4TMN1-F1
#
_cell.length_a   1.000
_cell.length_b   1.000
_cell.length_c   1.000
_cell.angle_alpha   90.00
_cell.angle_beta   90.00
_cell.angle_gamma   90.00
#
_symmetry.space_group_name_H-M   'P 1'
#
loop_
_entity.id
_entity.type
_entity.pdbx_description
1 polymer ?
#
loop_
_entity_poly.entity_id
_entity_poly.type
_entity_poly.pdbx_seq_one_letter_code
_entity_poly.pdbx_strand_id
1 'polypeptide(L)'
;MDIIDDQGNKIQAQFPQESKRIVAGILGILLGVFGIHKFILGYTKEGIIMLLITILTCGIGASVMYVIGLIEGIIYLTKSDEEFIYTYQENQKTWF
;
A
#
# COMPACT_ATOMS: atom_id res chain seq x y z
N MET A 1 -15.11 -15.78 -20.91
CA MET A 1 -14.81 -16.01 -22.34
C MET A 1 -13.47 -15.36 -22.57
N ASP A 2 -12.40 -16.15 -22.71
CA ASP A 2 -11.10 -15.60 -23.08
C ASP A 2 -11.21 -15.11 -24.53
N ILE A 3 -10.92 -13.83 -24.77
CA ILE A 3 -10.83 -13.29 -26.12
C ILE A 3 -9.46 -13.71 -26.64
N ILE A 4 -9.41 -14.35 -27.80
CA ILE A 4 -8.17 -14.85 -28.40
C ILE A 4 -7.94 -14.00 -29.66
N ASP A 5 -6.73 -13.48 -29.84
CA ASP A 5 -6.38 -12.78 -31.08
C ASP A 5 -6.23 -13.77 -32.26
N ASP A 6 -6.09 -13.25 -33.47
CA ASP A 6 -5.86 -14.06 -34.69
C ASP A 6 -4.54 -14.86 -34.65
N GLN A 7 -3.69 -14.63 -33.65
CA GLN A 7 -2.41 -15.31 -33.44
C GLN A 7 -2.52 -16.41 -32.35
N GLY A 8 -3.69 -16.61 -31.73
CA GLY A 8 -3.90 -17.59 -30.67
C GLY A 8 -3.48 -17.11 -29.28
N ASN A 9 -3.12 -15.82 -29.11
CA ASN A 9 -2.78 -15.26 -27.81
C ASN A 9 -4.05 -14.91 -27.04
N LYS A 10 -4.04 -15.21 -25.75
CA LYS A 10 -5.10 -14.78 -24.84
C LYS A 10 -5.02 -13.26 -24.67
N ILE A 11 -5.97 -12.55 -25.25
CA ILE A 11 -6.21 -11.14 -24.94
C ILE A 11 -6.93 -11.10 -23.60
N GLN A 12 -6.14 -11.01 -22.54
CA GLN A 12 -6.67 -10.70 -21.23
C GLN A 12 -7.17 -9.27 -21.30
N ALA A 13 -8.48 -9.06 -21.13
CA ALA A 13 -9.01 -7.74 -20.87
C ALA A 13 -8.35 -7.25 -19.57
N GLN A 14 -7.30 -6.44 -19.70
CA GLN A 14 -6.59 -5.88 -18.57
C GLN A 14 -7.50 -4.78 -18.02
N PHE A 15 -8.41 -5.18 -17.13
CA PHE A 15 -9.17 -4.22 -16.35
C PHE A 15 -8.15 -3.32 -15.65
N PRO A 16 -8.27 -1.98 -15.76
CA PRO A 16 -7.34 -1.08 -15.09
C PRO A 16 -7.27 -1.49 -13.62
N GLN A 17 -6.07 -1.81 -13.14
CA GLN A 17 -5.91 -2.19 -11.75
C GLN A 17 -6.36 -1.00 -10.89
N GLU A 18 -7.32 -1.24 -9.99
CA GLU A 18 -7.86 -0.16 -9.17
C GLU A 18 -6.77 0.39 -8.25
N SER A 19 -6.56 1.70 -8.33
CA SER A 19 -5.61 2.41 -7.49
C SER A 19 -6.10 2.47 -6.05
N LYS A 20 -5.33 1.88 -5.14
CA LYS A 20 -5.60 1.98 -3.69
C LYS A 20 -4.99 3.23 -3.06
N ARG A 21 -4.46 4.15 -3.88
CA ARG A 21 -3.67 5.33 -3.46
C ARG A 21 -4.36 6.17 -2.39
N ILE A 22 -5.61 6.57 -2.64
CA ILE A 22 -6.36 7.46 -1.75
C ILE A 22 -6.61 6.78 -0.41
N VAL A 23 -7.06 5.53 -0.44
CA VAL A 23 -7.38 4.76 0.77
C VAL A 23 -6.12 4.51 1.60
N ALA A 24 -5.03 4.06 0.95
CA ALA A 24 -3.75 3.83 1.62
C ALA A 24 -3.15 5.14 2.18
N GLY A 25 -3.26 6.25 1.45
CA GLY A 25 -2.77 7.56 1.86
C GLY A 25 -3.49 8.12 3.09
N ILE A 26 -4.82 8.15 3.05
CA ILE A 26 -5.64 8.63 4.18
C ILE A 26 -5.41 7.79 5.42
N LEU A 27 -5.35 6.47 5.28
CA LEU A 27 -5.15 5.57 6.42
C LEU A 27 -3.71 5.62 6.95
N GLY A 28 -2.72 5.93 6.10
CA GLY A 28 -1.37 6.21 6.54
C GLY A 28 -1.30 7.44 7.44
N ILE A 29 -2.03 8.50 7.08
CA ILE A 29 -2.08 9.75 7.87
C ILE A 29 -2.83 9.55 9.20
N LEU A 30 -4.03 8.98 9.14
CA LEU A 30 -4.90 8.89 10.32
C LEU A 30 -4.55 7.74 11.25
N LEU A 31 -4.16 6.59 10.69
CA LEU A 31 -3.99 5.33 11.40
C LEU A 31 -2.61 4.69 11.13
N GLY A 32 -1.63 5.50 10.70
CA GLY A 32 -0.27 5.04 10.39
C GLY A 32 0.45 4.39 11.56
N VAL A 33 0.14 4.81 12.79
CA VAL A 33 0.69 4.22 14.03
C VAL A 33 0.37 2.72 14.19
N PHE A 34 -0.72 2.26 13.57
CA PHE A 34 -1.14 0.87 13.57
C PHE A 34 -0.70 0.11 12.31
N GLY A 35 -0.13 0.80 11.31
CA GLY A 35 0.28 0.20 10.04
C GLY A 35 -0.88 -0.25 9.13
N ILE A 36 -2.10 0.28 9.31
CA ILE A 36 -3.31 -0.18 8.60
C ILE A 36 -3.18 -0.04 7.07
N HIS A 37 -2.53 1.03 6.61
CA HIS A 37 -2.27 1.27 5.20
C HIS A 37 -1.45 0.17 4.53
N LYS A 38 -0.59 -0.54 5.27
CA LYS A 38 0.20 -1.68 4.77
C LYS A 38 -0.67 -2.90 4.46
N PHE A 39 -1.65 -3.20 5.31
CA PHE A 39 -2.54 -4.35 5.11
C PHE A 39 -3.39 -4.22 3.84
N ILE A 40 -3.81 -2.99 3.49
CA ILE A 40 -4.61 -2.72 2.28
C ILE A 40 -3.82 -3.00 1.00
N LEU A 41 -2.51 -2.78 1.04
CA LEU A 41 -1.58 -3.07 -0.05
C LEU A 41 -1.15 -4.55 -0.07
N GLY A 42 -1.56 -5.35 0.92
CA GLY A 42 -1.17 -6.75 1.04
C GLY A 42 0.15 -6.96 1.82
N TYR A 43 0.76 -5.90 2.33
CA TYR A 43 2.00 -5.91 3.12
C TYR A 43 1.74 -6.32 4.57
N THR A 44 1.22 -7.53 4.74
CA THR A 44 0.77 -8.05 6.04
C THR A 44 1.93 -8.15 7.03
N LYS A 45 3.14 -8.48 6.56
CA LYS A 45 4.32 -8.62 7.43
C LYS A 45 4.72 -7.28 8.01
N GLU A 46 4.76 -6.24 7.19
CA GLU A 46 5.12 -4.88 7.53
C GLU A 46 4.08 -4.25 8.47
N GLY A 47 2.79 -4.45 8.17
CA GLY A 47 1.70 -4.02 9.05
C GLY A 47 1.80 -4.67 10.44
N ILE A 48 2.10 -5.97 10.51
CA ILE A 48 2.33 -6.66 11.79
C ILE A 48 3.56 -6.10 12.50
N ILE A 49 4.65 -5.81 11.80
CA ILE A 49 5.86 -5.21 12.40
C ILE A 49 5.53 -3.86 13.04
N MET A 50 4.82 -2.96 12.33
CA MET A 50 4.41 -1.67 12.90
C MET A 50 3.54 -1.85 14.14
N LEU A 51 2.57 -2.76 14.07
CA LEU A 51 1.66 -3.06 15.18
C LEU A 51 2.41 -3.64 16.40
N LEU A 52 3.30 -4.60 16.18
CA LEU A 52 4.11 -5.19 17.26
C LEU A 52 5.05 -4.18 17.89
N ILE A 53 5.69 -3.29 17.11
CA ILE A 53 6.52 -2.24 17.68
C ILE A 53 5.68 -1.33 18.57
N THR A 54 4.51 -0.88 18.08
CA THR A 54 3.62 -0.02 18.86
C THR A 54 3.14 -0.70 20.14
N ILE A 55 2.79 -1.99 20.10
CA ILE A 55 2.29 -2.73 21.28
C ILE A 55 3.40 -3.13 22.25
N LEU A 56 4.50 -3.73 21.77
CA LEU A 56 5.59 -4.23 22.62
C LEU A 56 6.38 -3.11 23.30
N THR A 57 6.37 -1.91 22.72
CA THR A 57 6.94 -0.71 23.36
C THR A 57 5.94 0.01 24.27
N CYS A 58 4.76 -0.58 24.53
CA CYS A 58 3.67 0.05 25.30
C CYS A 58 3.30 1.45 24.76
N GLY A 59 3.36 1.65 23.44
CA GLY A 59 3.09 2.93 22.79
C GLY A 59 4.25 3.92 22.79
N ILE A 60 5.42 3.61 23.35
CA ILE A 60 6.59 4.50 23.32
C ILE A 60 7.11 4.66 21.87
N GLY A 61 7.08 3.58 21.09
CA GLY A 61 7.43 3.58 19.67
C GLY A 61 6.33 4.17 18.77
N ALA A 62 5.16 4.50 19.31
CA ALA A 62 4.03 5.00 18.54
C ALA A 62 4.35 6.31 17.83
N SER A 63 5.14 7.19 18.44
CA SER A 63 5.57 8.46 17.84
C SER A 63 6.40 8.23 16.57
N VAL A 64 7.34 7.29 16.61
CA VAL A 64 8.18 6.92 15.46
C VAL A 64 7.32 6.26 14.36
N MET A 65 6.45 5.30 14.73
CA MET A 65 5.56 4.64 13.77
C MET A 65 4.57 5.63 13.13
N TYR A 66 4.07 6.60 13.90
CA TYR A 66 3.20 7.66 13.40
C TYR A 66 3.92 8.53 12.36
N VAL A 67 5.17 8.94 12.61
CA VAL A 67 5.96 9.71 11.65
C VAL A 67 6.17 8.92 10.35
N ILE A 68 6.50 7.63 10.45
CA ILE A 68 6.65 6.76 9.27
C ILE A 68 5.33 6.70 8.48
N GLY A 69 4.22 6.39 9.14
CA GLY A 69 2.91 6.31 8.49
C GLY A 69 2.44 7.64 7.89
N LEU A 70 2.75 8.76 8.54
CA LEU A 70 2.46 10.10 8.04
C LEU A 70 3.24 10.40 6.75
N ILE A 71 4.55 10.12 6.74
CA ILE A 71 5.41 10.32 5.56
C ILE A 71 4.90 9.44 4.41
N GLU A 72 4.65 8.16 4.65
CA GLU A 72 4.13 7.25 3.64
C GLU A 72 2.75 7.68 3.13
N GLY A 73 1.86 8.12 4.03
CA GLY A 73 0.55 8.64 3.67
C GLY A 73 0.64 9.83 2.71
N ILE A 74 1.56 10.77 2.97
CA ILE A 74 1.83 11.90 2.08
C ILE A 74 2.41 11.42 0.75
N ILE A 75 3.42 10.52 0.76
CA ILE A 75 4.03 9.97 -0.46
C ILE A 75 2.98 9.29 -1.35
N TYR A 76 2.06 8.55 -0.75
CA TYR A 76 1.00 7.89 -1.50
C TYR A 76 0.08 8.93 -2.16
N LEU A 77 -0.36 9.94 -1.42
CA LEU A 77 -1.25 10.98 -1.95
C LEU A 77 -0.60 11.89 -3.00
N THR A 78 0.72 12.04 -2.99
CA THR A 78 1.44 12.90 -3.93
C THR A 78 1.86 12.19 -5.22
N LYS A 79 1.76 10.86 -5.29
CA LYS A 79 2.02 10.09 -6.52
C LYS A 79 0.84 10.10 -7.48
N SER A 80 1.08 9.91 -8.77
CA SER A 80 0.02 9.59 -9.74
C SER A 80 -0.51 8.16 -9.49
N ASP A 81 -1.73 7.86 -9.95
CA ASP A 81 -2.30 6.52 -9.81
C ASP A 81 -1.44 5.45 -10.50
N GLU A 82 -0.94 5.74 -11.71
CA GLU A 82 -0.08 4.84 -12.48
C GLU A 82 1.23 4.54 -11.74
N GLU A 83 1.91 5.57 -11.23
CA GLU A 83 3.13 5.38 -10.45
C GLU A 83 2.87 4.61 -9.16
N PHE A 84 1.73 4.88 -8.51
CA PHE A 84 1.36 4.22 -7.27
C PHE A 84 1.11 2.73 -7.50
N ILE A 85 0.33 2.38 -8.53
CA ILE A 85 0.05 1.00 -8.91
C ILE A 85 1.35 0.28 -9.22
N TYR A 86 2.18 0.83 -10.11
CA TYR A 86 3.46 0.24 -10.47
C TYR A 86 4.36 0.03 -9.24
N THR A 87 4.50 1.03 -8.38
CA THR A 87 5.45 0.97 -7.26
C THR A 87 4.96 0.10 -6.10
N TYR A 88 3.70 0.26 -5.70
CA TYR A 88 3.16 -0.29 -4.46
C TYR A 88 2.13 -1.41 -4.64
N GLN A 89 1.58 -1.61 -5.84
CA GLN A 89 0.67 -2.73 -6.10
C GLN A 89 1.34 -3.83 -6.91
N GLU A 90 2.19 -3.47 -7.88
CA GLU A 90 2.91 -4.43 -8.73
C GLU A 90 4.28 -4.81 -8.16
N ASN A 91 5.15 -3.81 -7.91
CA ASN A 91 6.52 -4.05 -7.42
C ASN A 91 6.61 -4.24 -5.90
N GLN A 92 5.48 -4.13 -5.20
CA GLN A 92 5.38 -4.36 -3.76
C GLN A 92 6.44 -3.63 -2.91
N LYS A 93 6.73 -2.36 -3.21
CA LYS A 93 7.66 -1.56 -2.42
C LYS A 93 7.14 -1.40 -0.98
N THR A 94 7.78 -2.08 -0.04
CA THR A 94 7.27 -2.27 1.32
C THR A 94 7.47 -1.07 2.24
N TRP A 95 8.47 -0.22 2.01
CA TRP A 95 8.75 1.01 2.77
C TRP A 95 9.12 2.16 1.82
N PHE A 96 8.83 3.41 2.22
CA PHE A 96 9.01 4.69 1.48
C PHE A 96 9.47 4.54 0.03
#